data_AF-A0A7M7PC20-F1
#
_entry.id   AF-A0A7M7PC20-F1
#
_cell.length_a   1.000
_cell.length_b   1.000
_cell.length_c   1.000
_cell.angle_alpha   90.00
_cell.angle_beta   90.00
_cell.angle_gamma   90.00
#
_symmetry.space_group_name_H-M   'P 1'
#
loop_
_entity.id
_entity.type
_entity.pdbx_description
1 polymer ?
#
loop_
_entity_poly.entity_id
_entity_poly.type
_entity_poly.pdbx_seq_one_letter_code
_entity_poly.pdbx_strand_id
1 'polypeptide(L)'
;MYRKTKSNLMHVILGVIRELTLLILIILFVVPGFGDVYFGYGVTFKADWQWELGAYAVLLAWINFMFFLKTAPFVGTYILMFIEVISTMLKFLLVAGIFICTFAVVFCILIINQTQYHTFGDSLAKSVTMLTGELDFDTVFHPMDYLYQPSADVDFTSVVFYPHTTHVIFIIFLFSMPIVVMNLLTGLAVYDIDVIQKKAKIVKQKIEAEGIMAMQNDMSLGRLKSSVFQHRTITVFQNVTSFKAVYYMLTGYEDTHNDLKTFLEINLKTEGRIPYRKTTDMKIDALMNKINANTLKADTLHQEAISSNEQLKMQMQVIQDKLDKMCRGKVA
;
A
#
# COMPACT_ATOMS: atom_id res chain seq x y z
N MET A 1 25.18 13.61 2.60
CA MET A 1 24.90 13.69 1.14
C MET A 1 24.91 12.31 0.46
N TYR A 2 25.91 11.46 0.68
CA TYR A 2 26.06 10.13 0.05
C TYR A 2 24.91 9.12 0.29
N ARG A 3 24.31 9.10 1.49
CA ARG A 3 23.21 8.16 1.85
C ARG A 3 21.88 8.50 1.13
N LYS A 4 21.65 9.77 0.79
CA LYS A 4 20.41 10.26 0.15
C LYS A 4 20.42 9.96 -1.36
N THR A 5 21.60 10.00 -2.00
CA THR A 5 21.80 9.65 -3.41
C THR A 5 21.58 8.15 -3.67
N LYS A 6 22.04 7.27 -2.76
CA LYS A 6 21.89 5.81 -2.90
C LYS A 6 20.43 5.35 -2.85
N SER A 7 19.59 5.99 -2.02
CA SER A 7 18.16 5.66 -1.91
C SER A 7 17.37 6.03 -3.16
N ASN A 8 17.65 7.20 -3.76
CA ASN A 8 16.98 7.63 -5.00
C ASN A 8 17.40 6.73 -6.18
N LEU A 9 18.67 6.32 -6.24
CA LEU A 9 19.16 5.38 -7.26
C LEU A 9 18.45 4.02 -7.17
N MET A 10 18.26 3.48 -5.96
CA MET A 10 17.60 2.19 -5.77
C MET A 10 16.15 2.20 -6.25
N HIS A 11 15.40 3.28 -5.99
CA HIS A 11 14.01 3.41 -6.47
C HIS A 11 13.92 3.54 -7.99
N VAL A 12 14.86 4.25 -8.62
CA VAL A 12 14.94 4.37 -10.08
C VAL A 12 15.26 3.01 -10.71
N ILE A 13 16.27 2.31 -10.18
CA ILE A 13 16.64 0.95 -10.65
C ILE A 13 15.46 0.00 -10.50
N LEU A 14 14.76 0.00 -9.36
CA LEU A 14 13.60 -0.87 -9.14
C LEU A 14 12.46 -0.55 -10.11
N GLY A 15 12.24 0.74 -10.42
CA GLY A 15 11.30 1.15 -11.45
C GLY A 15 11.66 0.60 -12.83
N VAL A 16 12.92 0.78 -13.25
CA VAL A 16 13.43 0.28 -14.53
C VAL A 16 13.33 -1.25 -14.62
N ILE A 17 13.72 -1.96 -13.55
CA ILE A 17 13.59 -3.42 -13.49
C ILE A 17 12.14 -3.84 -13.69
N ARG A 18 11.19 -3.21 -13.00
CA ARG A 18 9.76 -3.52 -13.14
C ARG A 18 9.26 -3.30 -14.58
N GLU A 19 9.61 -2.18 -15.21
CA GLU A 19 9.23 -1.92 -16.61
C GLU A 19 9.84 -2.95 -17.56
N LEU A 20 11.12 -3.30 -17.37
CA LEU A 20 11.81 -4.30 -18.17
C LEU A 20 11.19 -5.69 -17.98
N THR A 21 10.86 -6.08 -16.74
CA THR A 21 10.18 -7.34 -16.45
C THR A 21 8.83 -7.41 -17.15
N LEU A 22 8.04 -6.34 -17.09
CA LEU A 22 6.77 -6.24 -17.80
C LEU A 22 6.95 -6.38 -19.31
N LEU A 23 7.94 -5.68 -19.88
CA LEU A 23 8.24 -5.76 -21.32
C LEU A 23 8.64 -7.18 -21.73
N ILE A 24 9.49 -7.84 -20.94
CA ILE A 24 9.93 -9.22 -21.20
C ILE A 24 8.74 -10.19 -21.15
N LEU A 25 7.87 -10.07 -20.14
CA LEU A 25 6.67 -10.92 -20.02
C LEU A 25 5.72 -10.73 -21.21
N ILE A 26 5.50 -9.48 -21.65
CA ILE A 26 4.66 -9.19 -22.83
C ILE A 26 5.29 -9.74 -24.10
N ILE A 27 6.60 -9.56 -24.31
CA ILE A 27 7.29 -10.08 -25.50
C ILE A 27 7.19 -11.60 -25.54
N LEU A 28 7.44 -12.26 -24.42
CA LEU A 28 7.40 -13.71 -24.31
C LEU A 28 5.99 -14.28 -24.52
N PHE A 29 4.95 -13.50 -24.17
CA PHE A 29 3.56 -13.86 -24.46
C PHE A 29 3.14 -13.53 -25.90
N VAL A 30 3.53 -12.40 -26.48
CA VAL A 30 2.99 -11.91 -27.77
C VAL A 30 3.78 -12.46 -28.96
N VAL A 31 5.10 -12.54 -28.87
CA VAL A 31 5.95 -12.85 -30.03
C VAL A 31 5.82 -14.33 -30.42
N PRO A 32 5.39 -14.63 -31.65
CA PRO A 32 5.34 -16.00 -32.14
C PRO A 32 6.76 -16.55 -32.33
N GLY A 33 6.96 -17.84 -32.04
CA GLY A 33 8.23 -18.54 -32.19
C GLY A 33 8.99 -18.84 -30.87
N PHE A 34 8.53 -18.31 -29.73
CA PHE A 34 9.08 -18.67 -28.42
C PHE A 34 8.34 -19.88 -27.83
N GLY A 35 8.54 -21.07 -28.42
CA GLY A 35 7.97 -22.31 -27.88
C GLY A 35 6.48 -22.52 -28.18
N ASP A 36 5.96 -21.88 -29.23
CA ASP A 36 4.61 -22.16 -29.75
C ASP A 36 4.53 -23.62 -30.21
N VAL A 37 3.38 -24.25 -29.94
CA VAL A 37 3.14 -25.63 -30.35
C VAL A 37 2.61 -25.62 -31.78
N TYR A 38 3.39 -26.19 -32.69
CA TYR A 38 3.01 -26.37 -34.09
C TYR A 38 2.14 -27.62 -34.23
N PHE A 39 0.88 -27.43 -34.62
CA PHE A 39 0.05 -28.53 -35.10
C PHE A 39 0.04 -28.54 -36.63
N GLY A 40 -0.24 -29.71 -37.22
CA GLY A 40 -0.35 -29.85 -38.68
C GLY A 40 -1.32 -28.84 -39.30
N TYR A 41 -1.13 -28.53 -40.59
CA TYR A 41 -1.85 -27.49 -41.35
C TYR A 41 -1.48 -26.02 -41.03
N GLY A 42 -0.30 -25.77 -40.50
CA GLY A 42 0.24 -24.40 -40.36
C GLY A 42 -0.43 -23.55 -39.28
N VAL A 43 -1.09 -24.19 -38.32
CA VAL A 43 -1.72 -23.53 -37.17
C VAL A 43 -0.77 -23.58 -35.98
N THR A 44 -0.46 -22.41 -35.40
CA THR A 44 0.34 -22.28 -34.19
C THR A 44 -0.55 -21.96 -33.00
N PHE A 45 -0.42 -22.75 -31.93
CA PHE A 45 -1.06 -22.47 -30.64
C PHE A 45 -0.02 -22.04 -29.62
N LYS A 46 -0.44 -21.17 -28.69
CA LYS A 46 0.37 -20.78 -27.55
C LYS A 46 0.45 -21.91 -26.53
N ALA A 47 1.63 -22.14 -25.98
CA ALA A 47 1.85 -23.15 -24.95
C ALA A 47 1.25 -22.71 -23.59
N ASP A 48 0.93 -23.66 -22.71
CA ASP A 48 0.27 -23.38 -21.43
C ASP A 48 1.03 -22.38 -20.56
N TRP A 49 2.37 -22.51 -20.49
CA TRP A 49 3.22 -21.59 -19.75
C TRP A 49 3.19 -20.15 -20.31
N GLN A 50 2.95 -19.97 -21.61
CA GLN A 50 2.79 -18.62 -22.19
C GLN A 50 1.49 -17.98 -21.70
N TRP A 51 0.40 -18.75 -21.59
CA TRP A 51 -0.86 -18.25 -21.04
C TRP A 51 -0.72 -17.81 -19.59
N GLU A 52 0.00 -18.58 -18.77
CA GLU A 52 0.33 -18.19 -17.39
C GLU A 52 1.10 -16.87 -17.34
N LEU A 53 2.15 -16.72 -18.17
CA LEU A 53 2.93 -15.48 -18.25
C LEU A 53 2.11 -14.29 -18.75
N GLY A 54 1.19 -14.51 -19.69
CA GLY A 54 0.25 -13.49 -20.16
C GLY A 54 -0.62 -12.97 -19.01
N ALA A 55 -1.13 -13.86 -18.16
CA ALA A 55 -1.91 -13.48 -16.97
C ALA A 55 -1.07 -12.63 -16.00
N TYR A 56 0.18 -13.06 -15.71
CA TYR A 56 1.09 -12.28 -14.87
C TYR A 56 1.44 -10.92 -15.48
N ALA A 57 1.61 -10.84 -16.80
CA ALA A 57 1.90 -9.59 -17.51
C ALA A 57 0.76 -8.59 -17.35
N VAL A 58 -0.49 -9.03 -17.52
CA VAL A 58 -1.68 -8.18 -17.34
C VAL A 58 -1.80 -7.70 -15.89
N LEU A 59 -1.61 -8.58 -14.91
CA LEU A 59 -1.61 -8.21 -13.50
C LEU A 59 -0.53 -7.16 -13.19
N LEU A 60 0.70 -7.39 -13.64
CA LEU A 60 1.82 -6.47 -13.43
C LEU A 60 1.59 -5.12 -14.13
N ALA A 61 0.92 -5.11 -15.29
CA ALA A 61 0.55 -3.88 -15.97
C ALA A 61 -0.44 -3.03 -15.16
N TRP A 62 -1.44 -3.65 -14.53
CA TRP A 62 -2.35 -2.94 -13.63
C TRP A 62 -1.67 -2.42 -12.36
N ILE A 63 -0.76 -3.21 -11.78
CA ILE A 63 0.06 -2.75 -10.64
C ILE A 63 0.97 -1.58 -11.07
N ASN A 64 1.54 -1.64 -12.27
CA ASN A 64 2.37 -0.56 -12.80
C ASN A 64 1.55 0.72 -13.02
N PHE A 65 0.34 0.57 -13.56
CA PHE A 65 -0.60 1.66 -13.73
C PHE A 65 -0.96 2.33 -12.38
N MET A 66 -1.19 1.55 -11.33
CA MET A 66 -1.37 2.08 -9.97
C MET A 66 -0.17 2.92 -9.52
N PHE A 67 1.07 2.48 -9.80
CA PHE A 67 2.26 3.27 -9.50
C PHE A 67 2.40 4.52 -10.35
N PHE A 68 1.90 4.55 -11.58
CA PHE A 68 1.83 5.77 -12.38
C PHE A 68 0.86 6.78 -11.78
N LEU A 69 -0.29 6.33 -11.29
CA LEU A 69 -1.29 7.19 -10.66
C LEU A 69 -0.80 7.86 -9.35
N LYS A 70 0.35 7.45 -8.79
CA LYS A 70 0.96 8.07 -7.60
C LYS A 70 1.28 9.57 -7.81
N THR A 71 1.57 9.98 -9.05
CA THR A 71 1.88 11.39 -9.40
C THR A 71 0.62 12.20 -9.73
N ALA A 72 -0.56 11.57 -9.79
CA ALA A 72 -1.80 12.25 -10.12
C ALA A 72 -2.23 13.21 -8.98
N PRO A 73 -2.72 14.42 -9.31
CA PRO A 73 -3.02 15.45 -8.32
C PRO A 73 -4.17 15.06 -7.36
N PHE A 74 -5.17 14.33 -7.85
CA PHE A 74 -6.33 13.92 -7.03
C PHE A 74 -6.11 12.55 -6.36
N VAL A 75 -5.66 11.55 -7.11
CA VAL A 75 -5.61 10.15 -6.66
C VAL A 75 -4.28 9.80 -5.98
N GLY A 76 -3.19 10.51 -6.29
CA GLY A 76 -1.85 10.15 -5.86
C GLY A 76 -1.69 10.01 -4.35
N THR A 77 -2.28 10.93 -3.56
CA THR A 77 -2.21 10.86 -2.09
C THR A 77 -2.83 9.55 -1.56
N TYR A 78 -3.96 9.11 -2.10
CA TYR A 78 -4.63 7.87 -1.68
C TYR A 78 -3.81 6.63 -2.03
N ILE A 79 -3.19 6.61 -3.21
CA ILE A 79 -2.33 5.50 -3.63
C ILE A 79 -1.07 5.42 -2.75
N LEU A 80 -0.46 6.56 -2.41
CA LEU A 80 0.68 6.58 -1.50
C LEU A 80 0.31 6.04 -0.11
N MET A 81 -0.86 6.39 0.42
CA MET A 81 -1.36 5.83 1.67
C MET A 81 -1.59 4.32 1.55
N PHE A 82 -2.22 3.86 0.47
CA PHE A 82 -2.48 2.44 0.22
C PHE A 82 -1.20 1.59 0.18
N ILE A 83 -0.17 2.05 -0.53
CA ILE A 83 1.13 1.36 -0.60
C ILE A 83 1.78 1.28 0.79
N GLU A 84 1.68 2.34 1.60
CA GLU A 84 2.21 2.35 2.96
C GLU A 84 1.46 1.38 3.88
N VAL A 85 0.12 1.32 3.78
CA VAL A 85 -0.71 0.37 4.51
C VAL A 85 -0.40 -1.07 4.10
N ILE A 86 -0.29 -1.37 2.81
CA ILE A 86 0.12 -2.71 2.35
C ILE A 86 1.50 -3.08 2.88
N SER A 87 2.46 -2.16 2.83
CA SER A 87 3.84 -2.41 3.30
C SER A 87 3.91 -2.72 4.80
N THR A 88 3.12 -2.00 5.60
CA THR A 88 3.02 -2.23 7.05
C THR A 88 2.28 -3.53 7.35
N MET A 89 1.16 -3.79 6.67
CA MET A 89 0.42 -5.05 6.78
C MET A 89 1.27 -6.25 6.40
N LEU A 90 2.06 -6.17 5.32
CA LEU A 90 2.90 -7.29 4.85
C LEU A 90 3.99 -7.65 5.87
N LYS A 91 4.63 -6.65 6.49
CA LYS A 91 5.62 -6.91 7.56
C LYS A 91 5.01 -7.64 8.74
N PHE A 92 3.80 -7.25 9.14
CA PHE A 92 3.07 -7.93 10.19
C PHE A 92 2.64 -9.34 9.76
N LEU A 93 2.13 -9.48 8.53
CA LEU A 93 1.71 -10.75 7.97
C LEU A 93 2.87 -11.76 7.89
N LEU A 94 4.11 -11.31 7.67
CA LEU A 94 5.29 -12.19 7.74
C LEU A 94 5.49 -12.81 9.13
N VAL A 95 5.25 -12.04 10.20
CA VAL A 95 5.33 -12.55 11.57
C VAL A 95 4.15 -13.49 11.86
N ALA A 96 2.93 -13.09 11.47
CA ALA A 96 1.75 -13.96 11.58
C ALA A 96 1.88 -15.23 10.74
N GLY A 97 2.60 -15.17 9.61
CA GLY A 97 2.83 -16.27 8.69
C GLY A 97 3.51 -17.47 9.32
N ILE A 98 4.37 -17.26 10.34
CA ILE A 98 4.99 -18.36 11.09
C ILE A 98 3.92 -19.19 11.82
N PHE A 99 2.93 -18.52 12.41
CA PHE A 99 1.82 -19.20 13.07
C PHE A 99 0.90 -19.87 12.05
N ILE A 100 0.56 -19.17 10.95
CA ILE A 100 -0.27 -19.74 9.88
C ILE A 100 0.37 -21.00 9.30
N CYS A 101 1.66 -20.97 8.99
CA CYS A 101 2.41 -22.15 8.53
C CYS A 101 2.40 -23.28 9.56
N THR A 102 2.52 -22.97 10.86
CA THR A 102 2.47 -23.98 11.93
C THR A 102 1.13 -24.71 11.94
N PHE A 103 0.02 -23.96 11.93
CA PHE A 103 -1.32 -24.54 11.89
C PHE A 103 -1.60 -25.27 10.58
N ALA A 104 -1.11 -24.74 9.44
CA ALA A 104 -1.21 -25.42 8.15
C ALA A 104 -0.49 -26.78 8.13
N VAL A 105 0.70 -26.90 8.73
CA VAL A 105 1.37 -28.21 8.88
C VAL A 105 0.56 -29.13 9.79
N VAL A 106 0.04 -28.62 10.91
CA VAL A 106 -0.77 -29.43 11.85
C VAL A 106 -2.06 -29.94 11.19
N PHE A 107 -2.77 -29.09 10.44
CA PHE A 107 -3.97 -29.51 9.70
C PHE A 107 -3.64 -30.46 8.55
N CYS A 108 -2.52 -30.26 7.85
CA CYS A 108 -2.01 -31.20 6.85
C CYS A 108 -1.83 -32.59 7.47
N ILE A 109 -1.22 -32.69 8.66
CA ILE A 109 -1.01 -33.98 9.34
C ILE A 109 -2.34 -34.61 9.81
N LEU A 110 -3.23 -33.81 10.41
CA LEU A 110 -4.46 -34.31 11.02
C LEU A 110 -5.57 -34.65 10.01
N ILE A 111 -5.56 -33.99 8.85
CA ILE A 111 -6.64 -34.03 7.86
C ILE A 111 -6.10 -34.35 6.45
N ILE A 112 -4.92 -35.00 6.33
CA ILE A 112 -4.25 -35.32 5.05
C ILE A 112 -5.14 -36.05 4.04
N ASN A 113 -6.12 -36.76 4.56
CA ASN A 113 -7.09 -37.56 3.84
C ASN A 113 -8.05 -36.73 2.96
N GLN A 114 -8.32 -35.48 3.35
CA GLN A 114 -9.19 -34.59 2.60
C GLN A 114 -8.39 -33.90 1.49
N THR A 115 -9.00 -33.78 0.32
CA THR A 115 -8.40 -33.10 -0.85
C THR A 115 -7.97 -31.67 -0.56
N GLN A 116 -8.66 -30.98 0.36
CA GLN A 116 -8.37 -29.61 0.79
C GLN A 116 -7.08 -29.47 1.62
N TYR A 117 -6.54 -30.57 2.16
CA TYR A 117 -5.34 -30.57 3.02
C TYR A 117 -4.27 -31.56 2.55
N HIS A 118 -4.43 -32.13 1.36
CA HIS A 118 -3.56 -33.19 0.84
C HIS A 118 -2.12 -32.71 0.60
N THR A 119 -1.95 -31.46 0.16
CA THR A 119 -0.64 -30.83 0.05
C THR A 119 -0.48 -29.72 1.08
N PHE A 120 0.79 -29.42 1.43
CA PHE A 120 1.09 -28.27 2.28
C PHE A 120 0.56 -26.96 1.69
N GLY A 121 0.62 -26.81 0.36
CA GLY A 121 0.10 -25.63 -0.34
C GLY A 121 -1.42 -25.48 -0.18
N ASP A 122 -2.16 -26.58 -0.32
CA ASP A 122 -3.62 -26.58 -0.16
C ASP A 122 -4.02 -26.31 1.30
N SER A 123 -3.35 -26.96 2.25
CA SER A 123 -3.57 -26.72 3.68
C SER A 123 -3.24 -25.27 4.09
N LEU A 124 -2.18 -24.70 3.51
CA LEU A 124 -1.80 -23.30 3.74
C LEU A 124 -2.85 -22.36 3.14
N ALA A 125 -3.28 -22.59 1.91
CA ALA A 125 -4.33 -21.82 1.26
C ALA A 125 -5.63 -21.85 2.08
N LYS A 126 -6.04 -23.04 2.54
CA LYS A 126 -7.22 -23.23 3.38
C LYS A 126 -7.08 -22.57 4.75
N SER A 127 -5.90 -22.60 5.37
CA SER A 127 -5.63 -21.89 6.62
C SER A 127 -5.68 -20.37 6.44
N VAL A 128 -5.24 -19.85 5.29
CA VAL A 128 -5.33 -18.42 4.93
C VAL A 128 -6.77 -18.01 4.62
N THR A 129 -7.58 -18.84 3.97
CA THR A 129 -9.01 -18.52 3.79
C THR A 129 -9.75 -18.53 5.13
N MET A 130 -9.43 -19.45 6.04
CA MET A 130 -10.02 -19.41 7.38
C MET A 130 -9.64 -18.16 8.20
N LEU A 131 -8.50 -17.54 7.89
CA LEU A 131 -8.07 -16.28 8.49
C LEU A 131 -9.02 -15.12 8.17
N THR A 132 -9.64 -15.11 6.99
CA THR A 132 -10.54 -14.03 6.55
C THR A 132 -11.88 -14.04 7.29
N GLY A 133 -12.12 -15.07 8.10
CA GLY A 133 -13.37 -15.28 8.84
C GLY A 133 -14.32 -16.28 8.17
N GLU A 134 -13.93 -16.85 7.03
CA GLU A 134 -14.67 -17.95 6.39
C GLU A 134 -14.41 -19.25 7.14
N LEU A 135 -15.29 -19.58 8.08
CA LEU A 135 -15.22 -20.79 8.89
C LEU A 135 -16.04 -21.92 8.25
N ASP A 136 -15.36 -22.81 7.53
CA ASP A 136 -15.99 -23.99 6.95
C ASP A 136 -15.95 -25.19 7.91
N PHE A 137 -16.67 -25.11 9.03
CA PHE A 137 -16.70 -26.22 10.01
C PHE A 137 -17.38 -27.48 9.42
N ASP A 138 -18.51 -27.30 8.74
CA ASP A 138 -19.30 -28.41 8.21
C ASP A 138 -18.53 -29.19 7.14
N THR A 139 -17.80 -28.52 6.26
CA THR A 139 -17.04 -29.21 5.20
C THR A 139 -15.82 -29.95 5.74
N VAL A 140 -15.26 -29.51 6.88
CA VAL A 140 -14.06 -30.12 7.48
C VAL A 140 -14.42 -31.29 8.38
N PHE A 141 -15.50 -31.19 9.16
CA PHE A 141 -15.85 -32.18 10.17
C PHE A 141 -17.08 -33.03 9.84
N HIS A 142 -17.94 -32.58 8.92
CA HIS A 142 -19.17 -33.27 8.51
C HIS A 142 -19.32 -33.28 6.98
N PRO A 143 -18.32 -33.75 6.21
CA PRO A 143 -18.44 -33.82 4.76
C PRO A 143 -19.53 -34.80 4.31
N MET A 144 -19.96 -35.72 5.18
CA MET A 144 -21.10 -36.60 4.99
C MET A 144 -22.00 -36.60 6.23
N ASP A 145 -23.30 -36.51 6.00
CA ASP A 145 -24.36 -36.50 7.00
C ASP A 145 -24.39 -37.86 7.72
N TYR A 146 -23.79 -37.95 8.91
CA TYR A 146 -23.67 -39.19 9.70
C TYR A 146 -25.04 -39.80 10.10
N LEU A 147 -26.15 -39.10 9.85
CA LEU A 147 -27.51 -39.58 10.07
C LEU A 147 -28.05 -40.49 8.95
N TYR A 148 -27.38 -40.63 7.80
CA TYR A 148 -27.81 -41.52 6.72
C TYR A 148 -26.72 -42.54 6.34
N GLN A 149 -26.77 -43.68 7.03
CA GLN A 149 -26.28 -45.02 6.64
C GLN A 149 -24.94 -45.14 5.87
N PRO A 150 -23.90 -45.82 6.42
CA PRO A 150 -22.71 -46.16 5.65
C PRO A 150 -23.07 -47.28 4.66
N SER A 151 -23.36 -46.92 3.42
CA SER A 151 -23.17 -47.83 2.28
C SER A 151 -21.69 -48.19 2.19
N ALA A 152 -21.36 -49.42 1.77
CA ALA A 152 -20.01 -49.98 1.73
C ALA A 152 -19.01 -49.25 0.80
N ASP A 153 -19.43 -48.17 0.15
CA ASP A 153 -18.62 -47.26 -0.68
C ASP A 153 -18.29 -45.96 0.08
N VAL A 154 -17.85 -46.08 1.33
CA VAL A 154 -17.47 -44.91 2.14
C VAL A 154 -16.18 -44.34 1.53
N ASP A 155 -16.30 -43.21 0.86
CA ASP A 155 -15.16 -42.53 0.25
C ASP A 155 -14.18 -42.15 1.36
N PHE A 156 -12.97 -42.72 1.31
CA PHE A 156 -11.95 -42.61 2.35
C PHE A 156 -11.75 -41.16 2.75
N THR A 157 -11.82 -40.25 1.79
CA THR A 157 -11.70 -38.78 1.86
C THR A 157 -12.67 -38.08 2.83
N SER A 158 -13.78 -38.72 3.22
CA SER A 158 -14.85 -38.11 4.03
C SER A 158 -14.72 -38.34 5.55
N VAL A 159 -13.74 -39.13 5.99
CA VAL A 159 -13.57 -39.49 7.41
C VAL A 159 -12.39 -38.76 8.04
N VAL A 160 -12.60 -38.14 9.20
CA VAL A 160 -11.53 -37.54 10.03
C VAL A 160 -10.96 -38.62 10.95
N PHE A 161 -9.67 -38.98 10.81
CA PHE A 161 -9.05 -40.05 11.60
C PHE A 161 -8.91 -39.74 13.09
N TYR A 162 -8.68 -38.47 13.43
CA TYR A 162 -8.44 -38.02 14.80
C TYR A 162 -9.47 -36.96 15.23
N PRO A 163 -10.77 -37.30 15.31
CA PRO A 163 -11.83 -36.31 15.45
C PRO A 163 -11.66 -35.44 16.70
N HIS A 164 -11.36 -36.03 17.86
CA HIS A 164 -11.17 -35.26 19.10
C HIS A 164 -9.99 -34.28 19.02
N THR A 165 -8.82 -34.74 18.55
CA THR A 165 -7.63 -33.91 18.44
C THR A 165 -7.83 -32.78 17.43
N THR A 166 -8.42 -33.08 16.28
CA THR A 166 -8.70 -32.09 15.23
C THR A 166 -9.68 -31.02 15.71
N HIS A 167 -10.74 -31.39 16.46
CA HIS A 167 -11.66 -30.42 17.04
C HIS A 167 -10.97 -29.48 18.04
N VAL A 168 -10.14 -30.01 18.94
CA VAL A 168 -9.45 -29.20 19.94
C VAL A 168 -8.49 -28.20 19.28
N ILE A 169 -7.70 -28.65 18.31
CA ILE A 169 -6.76 -27.78 17.59
C ILE A 169 -7.50 -26.74 16.76
N PHE A 170 -8.61 -27.13 16.11
CA PHE A 170 -9.43 -26.22 15.32
C PHE A 170 -10.06 -25.11 16.18
N ILE A 171 -10.55 -25.43 17.37
CA ILE A 171 -11.08 -24.42 18.31
C ILE A 171 -9.95 -23.45 18.73
N ILE A 172 -8.77 -23.96 19.06
CA ILE A 172 -7.61 -23.11 19.40
C ILE A 172 -7.25 -22.19 18.23
N PHE A 173 -7.25 -22.71 17.00
CA PHE A 173 -7.00 -21.94 15.80
C PHE A 173 -8.06 -20.84 15.59
N LEU A 174 -9.35 -21.15 15.76
CA LEU A 174 -10.47 -20.22 15.58
C LEU A 174 -10.42 -19.04 16.56
N PHE A 175 -10.03 -19.28 17.81
CA PHE A 175 -9.87 -18.20 18.78
C PHE A 175 -8.52 -17.48 18.66
N SER A 176 -7.45 -18.15 18.21
CA SER A 176 -6.13 -17.52 18.15
C SER A 176 -5.92 -16.74 16.85
N MET A 177 -6.12 -17.35 15.68
CA MET A 177 -5.71 -16.77 14.40
C MET A 177 -6.61 -15.62 13.93
N PRO A 178 -7.95 -15.77 13.82
CA PRO A 178 -8.84 -14.66 13.48
C PRO A 178 -8.78 -13.51 14.47
N ILE A 179 -8.78 -13.78 15.78
CA ILE A 179 -8.76 -12.71 16.81
C ILE A 179 -7.41 -11.99 16.81
N VAL A 180 -6.29 -12.70 16.73
CA VAL A 180 -4.97 -12.04 16.71
C VAL A 180 -4.75 -11.31 15.40
N VAL A 181 -5.08 -11.91 14.26
CA VAL A 181 -4.71 -11.34 12.96
C VAL A 181 -5.70 -10.27 12.52
N MET A 182 -7.02 -10.47 12.61
CA MET A 182 -7.98 -9.44 12.19
C MET A 182 -7.93 -8.23 13.12
N ASN A 183 -7.92 -8.43 14.44
CA ASN A 183 -7.88 -7.29 15.36
C ASN A 183 -6.54 -6.54 15.30
N LEU A 184 -5.43 -7.22 15.03
CA LEU A 184 -4.13 -6.56 14.91
C LEU A 184 -3.95 -5.88 13.56
N LEU A 185 -4.44 -6.46 12.45
CA LEU A 185 -4.44 -5.81 11.14
C LEU A 185 -5.29 -4.54 11.14
N THR A 186 -6.52 -4.62 11.67
CA THR A 186 -7.39 -3.45 11.80
C THR A 186 -6.83 -2.46 12.82
N GLY A 187 -6.30 -2.94 13.95
CA GLY A 187 -5.71 -2.09 14.99
C GLY A 187 -4.48 -1.31 14.49
N LEU A 188 -3.59 -1.96 13.73
CA LEU A 188 -2.41 -1.32 13.14
C LEU A 188 -2.83 -0.27 12.10
N ALA A 189 -3.77 -0.62 11.21
CA ALA A 189 -4.22 0.26 10.14
C ALA A 189 -4.93 1.51 10.68
N VAL A 190 -5.77 1.36 11.70
CA VAL A 190 -6.54 2.47 12.29
C VAL A 190 -5.66 3.34 13.18
N TYR A 191 -4.74 2.76 13.95
CA TYR A 191 -3.85 3.53 14.82
C TYR A 191 -2.84 4.38 14.03
N ASP A 192 -2.35 3.88 12.90
CA ASP A 192 -1.30 4.55 12.12
C ASP A 192 -1.84 5.47 11.00
N ILE A 193 -3.15 5.53 10.75
CA ILE A 193 -3.71 6.22 9.57
C ILE A 193 -3.34 7.71 9.49
N ASP A 194 -3.32 8.42 10.62
CA ASP A 194 -2.98 9.85 10.68
C ASP A 194 -1.51 10.11 10.36
N VAL A 195 -0.64 9.23 10.85
CA VAL A 195 0.82 9.29 10.60
C VAL A 195 1.08 8.96 9.14
N ILE A 196 0.43 7.92 8.62
CA ILE A 196 0.51 7.50 7.21
C ILE A 196 0.04 8.62 6.28
N GLN A 197 -1.07 9.29 6.61
CA GLN A 197 -1.59 10.40 5.81
C GLN A 197 -0.61 11.58 5.76
N LYS A 198 -0.04 11.98 6.90
CA LYS A 198 0.96 13.06 6.95
C LYS A 198 2.21 12.69 6.16
N LYS A 199 2.71 11.46 6.31
CA LYS A 199 3.84 10.93 5.54
C LYS A 199 3.55 10.93 4.04
N ALA A 200 2.39 10.45 3.61
CA ALA A 200 1.99 10.41 2.21
C ALA A 200 1.92 11.81 1.58
N LYS A 201 1.39 12.82 2.31
CA LYS A 201 1.37 14.22 1.84
C LYS A 201 2.79 14.77 1.62
N ILE A 202 3.72 14.52 2.54
CA ILE A 202 5.12 14.95 2.41
C ILE A 202 5.81 14.25 1.24
N VAL A 203 5.65 12.94 1.12
CA VAL A 203 6.26 12.16 0.03
C VAL A 203 5.71 12.61 -1.32
N LYS A 204 4.42 12.92 -1.43
CA LYS A 204 3.82 13.46 -2.65
C LYS A 204 4.44 14.82 -3.02
N GLN A 205 4.53 15.75 -2.08
CA GLN A 205 5.17 17.06 -2.31
C GLN A 205 6.62 16.92 -2.77
N LYS A 206 7.35 15.95 -2.21
CA LYS A 206 8.72 15.63 -2.64
C LYS A 206 8.73 15.14 -4.09
N ILE A 207 7.86 14.19 -4.46
CA ILE A 207 7.77 13.66 -5.83
C ILE A 207 7.43 14.78 -6.83
N GLU A 208 6.50 15.67 -6.48
CA GLU A 208 6.13 16.82 -7.31
C GLU A 208 7.32 17.79 -7.48
N ALA A 209 8.04 18.10 -6.40
CA ALA A 209 9.21 18.96 -6.46
C ALA A 209 10.36 18.34 -7.27
N GLU A 210 10.65 17.05 -7.06
CA GLU A 210 11.66 16.31 -7.84
C GLU A 210 11.28 16.24 -9.33
N GLY A 211 10.00 16.05 -9.65
CA GLY A 211 9.49 16.07 -11.02
C GLY A 211 9.70 17.43 -11.71
N ILE A 212 9.40 18.53 -11.01
CA ILE A 212 9.62 19.89 -11.52
C ILE A 212 11.13 20.16 -11.72
N MET A 213 11.97 19.76 -10.77
CA MET A 213 13.43 19.96 -10.86
C MET A 213 14.05 19.14 -12.00
N ALA A 214 13.63 17.88 -12.18
CA ALA A 214 14.09 17.04 -13.28
C ALA A 214 13.68 17.62 -14.64
N MET A 215 12.41 18.03 -14.77
CA MET A 215 11.92 18.72 -15.96
C MET A 215 12.70 20.01 -16.24
N GLN A 216 13.09 20.77 -15.21
CA GLN A 216 13.88 21.98 -15.36
C GLN A 216 15.33 21.70 -15.80
N ASN A 217 15.92 20.59 -15.36
CA ASN A 217 17.31 20.22 -15.65
C ASN A 217 17.48 19.61 -17.05
N ASP A 218 16.51 18.81 -17.51
CA ASP A 218 16.52 18.23 -18.86
C ASP A 218 16.14 19.24 -19.95
N MET A 219 15.52 20.37 -19.56
CA MET A 219 15.13 21.43 -20.47
C MET A 219 16.29 22.35 -20.81
N SER A 220 17.27 21.82 -21.55
CA SER A 220 18.39 22.54 -22.16
C SER A 220 17.99 23.41 -23.38
N LEU A 221 16.71 23.78 -23.51
CA LEU A 221 16.22 24.67 -24.55
C LEU A 221 15.80 26.00 -23.93
N GLY A 222 16.66 27.01 -24.08
CA GLY A 222 16.50 28.38 -23.58
C GLY A 222 15.20 29.10 -23.97
N ARG A 223 14.32 28.47 -24.77
CA ARG A 223 12.99 29.00 -25.13
C ARG A 223 11.94 28.83 -24.02
N LEU A 224 11.96 27.76 -23.24
CA LEU A 224 11.04 27.61 -22.08
C LEU A 224 11.52 28.38 -20.85
N LYS A 225 12.83 28.65 -20.74
CA LYS A 225 13.37 29.61 -19.75
C LYS A 225 12.89 31.05 -20.00
N SER A 226 12.41 31.38 -21.21
CA SER A 226 11.77 32.65 -21.54
C SER A 226 10.23 32.58 -21.41
N SER A 227 9.64 31.43 -21.78
CA SER A 227 8.18 31.27 -21.80
C SER A 227 7.55 30.96 -20.42
N VAL A 228 8.24 30.28 -19.50
CA VAL A 228 7.77 30.09 -18.11
C VAL A 228 7.98 31.36 -17.27
N PHE A 229 8.86 32.26 -17.72
CA PHE A 229 9.08 33.60 -17.18
C PHE A 229 8.36 34.71 -17.96
N GLN A 230 7.44 34.35 -18.86
CA GLN A 230 6.58 35.36 -19.47
C GLN A 230 5.64 35.90 -18.39
N HIS A 231 5.83 37.17 -18.08
CA HIS A 231 5.06 37.96 -17.14
C HIS A 231 3.56 37.70 -17.36
N ARG A 232 2.92 36.95 -16.47
CA ARG A 232 1.47 36.80 -16.50
C ARG A 232 0.87 38.11 -15.99
N THR A 233 0.70 39.07 -16.89
CA THR A 233 -0.19 40.21 -16.67
C THR A 233 -1.61 39.65 -16.65
N ILE A 234 -2.16 39.49 -15.45
CA ILE A 234 -3.57 39.12 -15.31
C ILE A 234 -4.38 40.38 -15.61
N THR A 235 -4.98 40.46 -16.80
CA THR A 235 -6.04 41.41 -17.07
C THR A 235 -7.27 40.96 -16.28
N VAL A 236 -7.55 41.67 -15.18
CA VAL A 236 -8.76 41.45 -14.39
C VAL A 236 -9.91 42.10 -15.14
N PHE A 237 -10.75 41.29 -15.79
CA PHE A 237 -12.01 41.76 -16.34
C PHE A 237 -12.99 41.98 -15.19
N GLN A 238 -13.44 43.23 -15.00
CA GLN A 238 -14.35 43.61 -13.91
C GLN A 238 -15.77 43.05 -14.09
N ASN A 239 -16.14 42.55 -15.28
CA ASN A 239 -17.45 41.95 -15.53
C ASN A 239 -17.33 40.44 -15.80
N VAL A 240 -17.89 39.65 -14.89
CA VAL A 240 -17.99 38.19 -15.00
C VAL A 240 -19.39 37.82 -15.49
N THR A 241 -19.50 37.07 -16.58
CA THR A 241 -20.78 36.55 -17.09
C THR A 241 -21.34 35.43 -16.21
N SER A 242 -22.67 35.30 -16.16
CA SER A 242 -23.41 34.40 -15.25
C SER A 242 -22.92 32.94 -15.25
N PHE A 243 -22.43 32.42 -16.38
CA PHE A 243 -21.97 31.03 -16.49
C PHE A 243 -20.65 30.75 -15.73
N LYS A 244 -19.78 31.76 -15.59
CA LYS A 244 -18.54 31.64 -14.81
C LYS A 244 -18.79 31.68 -13.31
N ALA A 245 -19.81 32.43 -12.86
CA ALA A 245 -20.19 32.47 -11.45
C ALA A 245 -20.68 31.10 -10.94
N VAL A 246 -21.49 30.40 -11.75
CA VAL A 246 -21.97 29.04 -11.43
C VAL A 246 -20.82 28.03 -11.34
N TYR A 247 -19.79 28.15 -12.19
CA TYR A 247 -18.60 27.31 -12.12
C TYR A 247 -17.77 27.54 -10.84
N TYR A 248 -17.67 28.79 -10.37
CA TYR A 248 -16.97 29.10 -9.12
C TYR A 248 -17.74 28.66 -7.86
N MET A 249 -19.07 28.66 -7.92
CA MET A 249 -19.93 28.10 -6.88
C MET A 249 -19.76 26.57 -6.77
N LEU A 250 -19.66 25.86 -7.90
CA LEU A 250 -19.46 24.41 -7.93
C LEU A 250 -18.04 23.96 -7.52
N THR A 251 -17.04 24.83 -7.65
CA THR A 251 -15.64 24.54 -7.29
C THR A 251 -15.26 25.01 -5.88
N GLY A 252 -16.18 25.66 -5.15
CA GLY A 252 -15.97 26.12 -3.77
C GLY A 252 -15.03 27.33 -3.64
N TYR A 253 -14.85 28.12 -4.71
CA TYR A 253 -13.89 29.23 -4.77
C TYR A 253 -14.56 30.63 -4.73
N GLU A 254 -15.87 30.68 -4.44
CA GLU A 254 -16.69 31.90 -4.44
C GLU A 254 -16.19 32.96 -3.43
N ASP A 255 -15.85 32.53 -2.20
CA ASP A 255 -15.37 33.42 -1.14
C ASP A 255 -14.05 34.12 -1.50
N THR A 256 -13.10 33.36 -2.06
CA THR A 256 -11.82 33.89 -2.55
C THR A 256 -11.96 34.90 -3.69
N HIS A 257 -13.03 34.84 -4.49
CA HIS A 257 -13.27 35.81 -5.55
C HIS A 257 -13.83 37.12 -4.99
N ASN A 258 -14.77 37.03 -4.04
CA ASN A 258 -15.31 38.20 -3.35
C ASN A 258 -14.24 38.93 -2.53
N ASP A 259 -13.43 38.20 -1.76
CA ASP A 259 -12.33 38.79 -0.99
C ASP A 259 -11.30 39.48 -1.90
N LEU A 260 -11.01 38.90 -3.07
CA LEU A 260 -10.11 39.51 -4.05
C LEU A 260 -10.72 40.77 -4.66
N LYS A 261 -12.03 40.78 -4.93
CA LYS A 261 -12.75 41.93 -5.46
C LYS A 261 -12.76 43.08 -4.45
N THR A 262 -13.04 42.79 -3.18
CA THR A 262 -13.01 43.76 -2.08
C THR A 262 -11.59 44.27 -1.83
N PHE A 263 -10.58 43.40 -1.87
CA PHE A 263 -9.17 43.80 -1.75
C PHE A 263 -8.71 44.70 -2.89
N LEU A 264 -9.17 44.44 -4.13
CA LEU A 264 -8.86 45.28 -5.28
C LEU A 264 -9.58 46.63 -5.23
N GLU A 265 -10.84 46.68 -4.78
CA GLU A 265 -11.58 47.95 -4.58
C GLU A 265 -10.96 48.83 -3.47
N ILE A 266 -10.45 48.21 -2.40
CA ILE A 266 -9.82 48.94 -1.28
C ILE A 266 -8.44 49.49 -1.65
N ASN A 267 -7.66 48.75 -2.44
CA ASN A 267 -6.25 49.11 -2.69
C ASN A 267 -5.99 49.85 -4.03
N LEU A 268 -6.96 49.94 -4.94
CA LEU A 268 -6.78 50.55 -6.27
C LEU A 268 -7.72 51.74 -6.52
N LYS A 269 -7.78 52.69 -5.57
CA LYS A 269 -8.40 54.00 -5.83
C LYS A 269 -7.53 54.97 -6.64
N THR A 270 -6.37 54.55 -7.14
CA THR A 270 -5.54 55.39 -8.01
C THR A 270 -4.84 54.54 -9.06
N GLU A 271 -4.99 54.99 -10.30
CA GLU A 271 -4.32 54.47 -11.49
C GLU A 271 -2.81 54.37 -11.29
N GLY A 272 -2.21 53.36 -11.93
CA GLY A 272 -0.75 53.29 -12.11
C GLY A 272 -0.16 51.96 -11.69
N ARG A 273 0.25 51.18 -12.69
CA ARG A 273 0.88 49.85 -12.55
C ARG A 273 2.05 49.88 -11.56
N ILE A 274 2.14 48.88 -10.69
CA ILE A 274 3.34 48.64 -9.87
C ILE A 274 3.91 47.26 -10.26
N PRO A 275 5.17 47.16 -10.71
CA PRO A 275 5.79 45.88 -11.00
C PRO A 275 6.14 45.15 -9.69
N TYR A 276 5.51 44.00 -9.45
CA TYR A 276 5.86 43.11 -8.34
C TYR A 276 6.93 42.09 -8.79
N ARG A 277 8.10 42.11 -8.14
CA ARG A 277 9.20 41.17 -8.39
C ARG A 277 9.03 39.94 -7.50
N LYS A 278 8.61 38.80 -8.07
CA LYS A 278 8.52 37.52 -7.35
C LYS A 278 9.81 36.71 -7.56
N THR A 279 10.68 36.71 -6.57
CA THR A 279 11.89 35.87 -6.50
C THR A 279 11.51 34.44 -6.15
N THR A 280 11.21 33.63 -7.17
CA THR A 280 10.81 32.22 -7.03
C THR A 280 11.95 31.29 -6.63
N ASP A 281 13.20 31.61 -6.98
CA ASP A 281 14.37 30.80 -6.62
C ASP A 281 14.57 30.74 -5.09
N MET A 282 14.41 31.87 -4.40
CA MET A 282 14.38 31.91 -2.92
C MET A 282 13.21 31.11 -2.32
N LYS A 283 12.09 30.98 -3.02
CA LYS A 283 10.93 30.22 -2.53
C LYS A 283 11.14 28.72 -2.67
N ILE A 284 11.79 28.24 -3.73
CA ILE A 284 12.12 26.82 -3.91
C ILE A 284 13.19 26.40 -2.92
N ASP A 285 14.24 27.21 -2.73
CA ASP A 285 15.26 26.94 -1.70
C ASP A 285 14.66 26.98 -0.29
N ALA A 286 13.78 27.95 -0.01
CA ALA A 286 13.05 27.98 1.25
C ALA A 286 12.11 26.78 1.42
N LEU A 287 11.46 26.31 0.35
CA LEU A 287 10.58 25.13 0.38
C LEU A 287 11.40 23.86 0.60
N MET A 288 12.54 23.71 -0.07
CA MET A 288 13.48 22.61 0.11
C MET A 288 14.09 22.60 1.52
N ASN A 289 14.42 23.77 2.05
CA ASN A 289 14.84 23.91 3.44
C ASN A 289 13.72 23.55 4.41
N LYS A 290 12.47 23.93 4.12
CA LYS A 290 11.30 23.58 4.94
C LYS A 290 10.96 22.09 4.86
N ILE A 291 11.09 21.46 3.68
CA ILE A 291 10.93 20.01 3.49
C ILE A 291 12.04 19.28 4.24
N ASN A 292 13.30 19.70 4.10
CA ASN A 292 14.41 19.08 4.84
C ASN A 292 14.24 19.24 6.36
N ALA A 293 13.83 20.42 6.84
CA ALA A 293 13.55 20.66 8.25
C ALA A 293 12.37 19.81 8.75
N ASN A 294 11.30 19.69 7.98
CA ASN A 294 10.16 18.85 8.33
C ASN A 294 10.48 17.35 8.29
N THR A 295 11.32 16.92 7.36
CA THR A 295 11.78 15.52 7.27
C THR A 295 12.67 15.19 8.46
N LEU A 296 13.61 16.08 8.81
CA LEU A 296 14.46 15.92 9.99
C LEU A 296 13.63 15.91 11.28
N LYS A 297 12.63 16.79 11.37
CA LYS A 297 11.71 16.84 12.53
C LYS A 297 10.86 15.58 12.65
N ALA A 298 10.43 15.00 11.53
CA ALA A 298 9.72 13.72 11.52
C ALA A 298 10.62 12.56 11.97
N ASP A 299 11.90 12.55 11.55
CA ASP A 299 12.88 11.55 11.98
C ASP A 299 13.21 11.68 13.49
N THR A 300 13.34 12.90 14.02
CA THR A 300 13.54 13.11 15.46
C THR A 300 12.32 12.73 16.28
N LEU A 301 11.10 13.07 15.82
CA LEU A 301 9.86 12.63 16.49
C LEU A 301 9.74 11.10 16.47
N HIS A 302 10.13 10.45 15.37
CA HIS A 302 10.17 8.99 15.29
C HIS A 302 11.21 8.39 16.26
N GLN A 303 12.37 9.03 16.44
CA GLN A 303 13.38 8.60 17.42
C GLN A 303 12.94 8.84 18.87
N GLU A 304 12.32 9.97 19.18
CA GLU A 304 11.75 10.27 20.50
C GLU A 304 10.60 9.34 20.86
N ALA A 305 9.76 8.99 19.88
CA ALA A 305 8.71 7.99 20.06
C ALA A 305 9.30 6.60 20.34
N ILE A 306 10.37 6.19 19.64
CA ILE A 306 11.08 4.94 19.94
C ILE A 306 11.69 4.96 21.34
N SER A 307 12.40 6.03 21.72
CA SER A 307 13.07 6.10 23.03
C SER A 307 12.07 6.16 24.19
N SER A 308 10.96 6.88 24.03
CA SER A 308 9.87 6.92 25.01
C SER A 308 9.23 5.55 25.18
N ASN A 309 9.07 4.79 24.09
CA ASN A 309 8.52 3.44 24.12
C ASN A 309 9.51 2.44 24.77
N GLU A 310 10.82 2.61 24.58
CA GLU A 310 11.85 1.84 25.29
C GLU A 310 11.88 2.15 26.80
N GLN A 311 11.75 3.42 27.19
CA GLN A 311 11.64 3.80 28.61
C GLN A 311 10.39 3.22 29.26
N LEU A 312 9.25 3.23 28.56
CA LEU A 312 8.01 2.63 29.06
C LEU A 312 8.17 1.12 29.26
N LYS A 313 8.85 0.42 28.33
CA LYS A 313 9.18 -1.01 28.46
C LYS A 313 10.07 -1.29 29.65
N MET A 314 11.09 -0.47 29.90
CA MET A 314 11.96 -0.63 31.08
C MET A 314 11.18 -0.42 32.39
N GLN A 315 10.30 0.57 32.45
CA GLN A 315 9.46 0.78 33.64
C GLN A 315 8.49 -0.39 33.87
N MET A 316 7.87 -0.93 32.81
CA MET A 316 7.06 -2.13 32.89
C MET A 316 7.85 -3.34 33.42
N GLN A 317 9.09 -3.56 32.94
CA GLN A 317 9.94 -4.65 33.44
C GLN A 317 10.27 -4.52 34.93
N VAL A 318 10.57 -3.30 35.41
CA VAL A 318 10.85 -3.06 36.84
C VAL A 318 9.60 -3.32 37.69
N ILE A 319 8.43 -2.91 37.22
CA ILE A 319 7.15 -3.17 37.91
C ILE A 319 6.88 -4.68 37.95
N GLN A 320 7.13 -5.38 36.85
CA GLN A 320 6.92 -6.82 36.74
C GLN A 320 7.88 -7.62 37.64
N ASP A 321 9.16 -7.23 37.72
CA ASP A 321 10.12 -7.84 38.67
C ASP A 321 9.76 -7.57 40.14
N LYS A 322 9.25 -6.37 40.46
CA LYS A 322 8.70 -6.08 41.80
C LYS A 322 7.49 -6.93 42.11
N LEU A 323 6.58 -7.10 41.15
CA LEU A 323 5.39 -7.92 41.30
C LEU A 323 5.77 -9.40 41.54
N ASP A 324 6.71 -9.94 40.75
CA ASP A 324 7.21 -11.30 40.90
C ASP A 324 7.93 -11.52 42.25
N LYS A 325 8.68 -10.54 42.74
CA LYS A 325 9.29 -10.57 44.08
C LYS A 325 8.25 -10.55 45.19
N MET A 326 7.19 -9.75 45.07
CA MET A 326 6.07 -9.76 46.03
C MET A 326 5.28 -11.07 46.01
N CYS A 327 5.07 -11.65 44.84
CA CYS A 327 4.44 -12.96 44.70
C CYS A 327 5.28 -14.08 45.34
N ARG A 328 6.62 -14.06 45.16
CA ARG A 328 7.53 -15.02 45.79
C ARG A 328 7.66 -14.84 47.31
N GLY A 329 7.58 -13.61 47.81
CA GLY A 329 7.66 -13.31 49.25
C GLY A 329 6.40 -13.65 50.06
N LYS A 330 5.27 -13.96 49.41
CA LYS A 330 4.03 -14.42 50.06
C LYS A 330 3.88 -15.95 50.13
N VAL A 331 4.83 -16.70 49.57
CA VAL A 331 4.83 -18.18 49.51
C VAL A 331 5.92 -18.78 50.43
N ALA A 332 6.57 -17.96 51.25
CA ALA A 332 7.56 -18.39 52.25
C ALA A 332 7.01 -18.28 53.68
#